data_AF-A0A5F1Z3S8-F1
#
_entry.id   AF-A0A5F1Z3S8-F1
#
_cell.length_a   1.000
_cell.length_b   1.000
_cell.length_c   1.000
_cell.angle_alpha   90.00
_cell.angle_beta   90.00
_cell.angle_gamma   90.00
#
_symmetry.space_group_name_H-M   'P 1'
#
loop_
_entity.id
_entity.type
_entity.pdbx_description
1 polymer ?
#
loop_
_entity_poly.entity_id
_entity_poly.type
_entity_poly.pdbx_seq_one_letter_code
_entity_poly.pdbx_strand_id
1 'polypeptide(L)'
;MKIFNFLKQFSFFCNRRWDQLPTFSFTNPSLSKLNFYLIFFITFFNLTPLISESKQIVQPPEGDGITIVVEKGQTLSIISKTYLDDPRKWKELLKSNQIDNPNLIIPGMKLWIPKSLGKKPLADIQRYSGKTEVLKVSQKQAVWSGASVEEGLYAKDEVRTFKDSEAQFLFLSGSKFEITENSHVIMEKGKSDTEPDELYLRKGRIRSIVQKKPSSNQRMFLLKTDSAVSEVKGTDFLTEVDSSGNTTLSCYEGLVAVTAENVTVNVSSGFATYVEKGKPPLKPFTLPDPPKPKEE
;
A
#
# COMPACT_ATOMS: atom_id res chain seq x y z
N MET A 1 -8.10 43.13 23.36
CA MET A 1 -7.89 43.96 24.56
C MET A 1 -7.28 43.09 25.64
N LYS A 2 -6.07 43.47 26.09
CA LYS A 2 -5.29 42.99 27.26
C LYS A 2 -4.66 41.58 27.25
N ILE A 3 -3.34 41.67 27.08
CA ILE A 3 -2.20 40.81 27.43
C ILE A 3 -2.13 40.58 28.96
N PHE A 4 -1.43 39.53 29.40
CA PHE A 4 -0.51 39.38 30.57
C PHE A 4 -0.64 37.97 31.20
N ASN A 5 0.37 37.31 31.76
CA ASN A 5 1.83 37.40 31.64
C ASN A 5 2.43 36.18 32.34
N PHE A 6 3.69 35.94 32.00
CA PHE A 6 4.57 34.88 32.43
C PHE A 6 4.98 35.01 33.91
N LEU A 7 5.02 33.88 34.63
CA LEU A 7 5.48 33.76 36.02
C LEU A 7 7.00 33.92 36.12
N LYS A 8 7.44 34.75 37.06
CA LYS A 8 8.84 34.90 37.46
C LYS A 8 8.95 34.80 38.98
N GLN A 9 10.06 34.18 39.38
CA GLN A 9 10.89 34.50 40.55
C GLN A 9 10.73 33.67 41.84
N PHE A 10 11.83 32.95 42.10
CA PHE A 10 12.31 32.41 43.36
C PHE A 10 12.84 33.54 44.27
N SER A 11 12.57 33.42 45.57
CA SER A 11 13.39 33.96 46.66
C SER A 11 13.14 33.11 47.91
N PHE A 12 14.15 32.37 48.39
CA PHE A 12 14.96 32.69 49.58
C PHE A 12 14.15 32.86 50.88
N PHE A 13 14.38 31.98 51.87
CA PHE A 13 15.00 32.38 53.14
C PHE A 13 15.43 31.18 54.02
N CYS A 14 16.65 31.31 54.55
CA CYS A 14 17.27 30.53 55.63
C CYS A 14 16.49 30.60 56.95
N ASN A 15 16.60 29.57 57.81
CA ASN A 15 17.45 29.68 59.01
C ASN A 15 17.57 28.41 59.87
N ARG A 16 18.80 28.24 60.37
CA ARG A 16 19.27 27.74 61.69
C ARG A 16 18.86 26.33 62.13
N ARG A 17 19.78 25.34 62.22
CA ARG A 17 20.98 25.20 63.09
C ARG A 17 20.61 25.11 64.56
N TRP A 18 20.79 23.93 65.17
CA TRP A 18 21.38 23.74 66.51
C TRP A 18 22.10 22.39 66.57
N ASP A 19 23.19 22.42 67.32
CA ASP A 19 24.28 21.45 67.40
C ASP A 19 24.02 20.36 68.47
N GLN A 20 24.85 19.31 68.44
CA GLN A 20 25.67 18.79 69.56
C GLN A 20 25.70 17.24 69.59
N LEU A 21 26.90 16.70 69.42
CA LEU A 21 27.34 15.38 69.92
C LEU A 21 27.66 15.52 71.42
N PRO A 22 27.72 14.43 72.21
CA PRO A 22 29.06 13.85 72.41
C PRO A 22 29.09 12.32 72.61
N THR A 23 30.29 11.81 72.33
CA THR A 23 30.87 10.52 72.69
C THR A 23 30.93 10.27 74.20
N PHE A 24 30.74 9.02 74.63
CA PHE A 24 31.33 8.50 75.87
C PHE A 24 31.72 7.03 75.69
N SER A 25 33.01 6.76 75.86
CA SER A 25 33.60 5.42 76.02
C SER A 25 33.79 5.16 77.50
N PHE A 26 33.51 3.95 78.00
CA PHE A 26 34.24 3.38 79.14
C PHE A 26 34.12 1.86 79.18
N THR A 27 35.18 1.29 79.73
CA THR A 27 35.72 -0.08 79.77
C THR A 27 35.03 -1.01 80.78
N ASN A 28 35.01 -2.33 80.53
CA ASN A 28 35.79 -3.30 81.32
C ASN A 28 35.67 -4.76 80.82
N PRO A 29 36.68 -5.60 81.12
CA PRO A 29 36.79 -6.98 80.67
C PRO A 29 36.33 -7.99 81.74
N SER A 30 36.03 -9.23 81.35
CA SER A 30 36.56 -10.43 82.05
C SER A 30 36.10 -11.74 81.39
N LEU A 31 37.03 -12.70 81.43
CA LEU A 31 36.95 -14.07 80.94
C LEU A 31 35.80 -14.88 81.57
N SER A 32 35.18 -15.75 80.78
CA SER A 32 34.94 -17.14 81.23
C SER A 32 34.75 -18.10 80.05
N LYS A 33 34.90 -19.39 80.37
CA LYS A 33 35.38 -20.50 79.55
C LYS A 33 34.38 -21.06 78.53
N LEU A 34 34.94 -21.44 77.37
CA LEU A 34 34.83 -22.77 76.74
C LEU A 34 33.43 -23.41 76.61
N ASN A 35 32.89 -23.43 75.38
CA ASN A 35 32.15 -24.58 74.86
C ASN A 35 32.28 -24.65 73.34
N PHE A 36 32.80 -25.78 72.88
CA PHE A 36 33.10 -26.10 71.49
C PHE A 36 31.81 -26.59 70.82
N TYR A 37 31.18 -25.75 69.99
CA TYR A 37 30.13 -26.18 69.06
C TYR A 37 30.55 -25.81 67.65
N LEU A 38 30.84 -26.86 66.88
CA LEU A 38 31.13 -26.84 65.46
C LEU A 38 29.84 -26.49 64.70
N ILE A 39 29.56 -25.20 64.50
CA ILE A 39 28.46 -24.73 63.62
C ILE A 39 29.05 -24.53 62.23
N PHE A 40 28.74 -25.47 61.33
CA PHE A 40 28.96 -25.33 59.89
C PHE A 40 28.03 -24.21 59.38
N PHE A 41 28.54 -22.99 59.25
CA PHE A 41 27.83 -21.89 58.60
C PHE A 41 27.89 -22.15 57.09
N ILE A 42 26.89 -22.84 56.53
CA ILE A 42 26.65 -22.76 55.08
C ILE A 42 26.29 -21.31 54.81
N THR A 43 27.25 -20.56 54.27
CA THR A 43 26.95 -19.35 53.53
C THR A 43 26.22 -19.80 52.27
N PHE A 44 24.89 -19.73 52.29
CA PHE A 44 24.12 -19.66 51.06
C PHE A 44 24.52 -18.34 50.38
N PHE A 45 25.59 -18.42 49.59
CA PHE A 45 25.93 -17.41 48.62
C PHE A 45 24.74 -17.41 47.64
N ASN A 46 23.81 -16.48 47.86
CA ASN A 46 22.72 -16.23 46.92
C ASN A 46 23.40 -15.62 45.70
N LEU A 47 23.90 -16.49 44.82
CA LEU A 47 24.20 -16.18 43.44
C LEU A 47 22.84 -15.79 42.85
N THR A 48 22.51 -14.50 42.85
CA THR A 48 21.44 -14.02 42.00
C THR A 48 21.88 -14.37 40.58
N PRO A 49 21.17 -15.23 39.85
CA PRO A 49 21.46 -15.36 38.44
C PRO A 49 21.21 -13.97 37.86
N LEU A 50 22.24 -13.38 37.24
CA LEU A 50 22.00 -12.34 36.25
C LEU A 50 21.11 -13.02 35.20
N ILE A 51 19.81 -12.76 35.29
CA ILE A 51 18.88 -13.03 34.21
C ILE A 51 19.37 -12.12 33.09
N SER A 52 20.15 -12.69 32.17
CA SER A 52 20.41 -12.07 30.89
C SER A 52 19.05 -11.67 30.34
N GLU A 53 18.80 -10.37 30.12
CA GLU A 53 17.66 -9.92 29.33
C GLU A 53 17.70 -10.72 28.04
N SER A 54 16.75 -11.64 27.89
CA SER A 54 16.59 -12.37 26.65
C SER A 54 16.28 -11.32 25.61
N LYS A 55 17.23 -11.06 24.71
CA LYS A 55 17.02 -10.31 23.46
C LYS A 55 15.75 -10.89 22.85
N GLN A 56 14.63 -10.17 23.01
CA GLN A 56 13.33 -10.67 22.58
C GLN A 56 13.43 -10.93 21.08
N ILE A 57 13.53 -12.20 20.71
CA ILE A 57 13.31 -12.64 19.34
C ILE A 57 11.79 -12.57 19.21
N VAL A 58 11.28 -11.40 18.85
CA VAL A 58 9.87 -11.20 18.50
C VAL A 58 9.61 -12.13 17.32
N GLN A 59 8.97 -13.26 17.58
CA GLN A 59 8.50 -14.15 16.53
C GLN A 59 7.50 -13.35 15.69
N PRO A 60 7.55 -13.44 14.34
CA PRO A 60 6.59 -12.73 13.51
C PRO A 60 5.18 -13.17 13.93
N PRO A 61 4.28 -12.25 14.29
CA PRO A 61 2.95 -12.60 14.74
C PRO A 61 2.21 -13.38 13.64
N GLU A 62 1.40 -14.34 14.06
CA GLU A 62 0.60 -15.16 13.14
C GLU A 62 -0.33 -14.27 12.30
N GLY A 63 -0.19 -14.32 10.98
CA GLY A 63 -1.04 -13.62 10.02
C GLY A 63 -0.38 -13.39 8.66
N ASP A 64 -1.22 -13.12 7.65
CA ASP A 64 -0.78 -12.71 6.31
C ASP A 64 -0.02 -11.37 6.40
N GLY A 65 1.29 -11.40 6.14
CA GLY A 65 2.15 -10.22 6.19
C GLY A 65 3.56 -10.50 5.70
N ILE A 66 4.38 -9.45 5.58
CA ILE A 66 5.79 -9.57 5.20
C ILE A 66 6.68 -9.08 6.35
N THR A 67 7.80 -9.75 6.55
CA THR A 67 8.86 -9.27 7.45
C THR A 67 9.94 -8.59 6.63
N ILE A 68 10.21 -7.32 6.94
CA ILE A 68 11.28 -6.54 6.34
C ILE A 68 12.41 -6.33 7.35
N VAL A 69 13.63 -6.09 6.86
CA VAL A 69 14.77 -5.70 7.68
C VAL A 69 15.04 -4.21 7.47
N VAL A 70 15.15 -3.47 8.56
CA VAL A 70 15.42 -2.03 8.51
C VAL A 70 16.85 -1.79 8.03
N GLU A 71 17.03 -0.99 6.99
CA GLU A 71 18.35 -0.62 6.48
C GLU A 71 18.91 0.64 7.15
N LYS A 72 20.23 0.86 7.02
CA LYS A 72 20.89 2.06 7.57
C LYS A 72 20.31 3.33 6.93
N GLY A 73 19.81 4.25 7.75
CA GLY A 73 19.22 5.51 7.30
C GLY A 73 17.74 5.44 6.92
N GLN A 74 17.11 4.25 6.96
CA GLN A 74 15.66 4.15 6.85
C GLN A 74 14.98 4.62 8.13
N THR A 75 13.99 5.49 7.97
CA THR A 75 13.09 5.88 9.06
C THR A 75 11.75 5.16 8.91
N LEU A 76 11.00 5.08 9.99
CA LEU A 76 9.61 4.58 9.99
C LEU A 76 8.72 5.26 8.95
N SER A 77 8.92 6.56 8.72
CA SER A 77 8.19 7.32 7.70
C SER A 77 8.52 6.84 6.30
N ILE A 78 9.80 6.59 6.00
CA ILE A 78 10.26 6.07 4.70
C ILE A 78 9.72 4.65 4.47
N ILE A 79 9.78 3.80 5.50
CA ILE A 79 9.24 2.44 5.44
C ILE A 79 7.73 2.49 5.19
N SER A 80 7.01 3.31 5.94
CA SER A 80 5.56 3.47 5.78
C SER A 80 5.20 3.98 4.40
N LYS A 81 5.94 4.96 3.87
CA LYS A 81 5.75 5.43 2.49
C LYS A 81 6.00 4.33 1.46
N THR A 82 7.01 3.49 1.69
CA THR A 82 7.42 2.45 0.73
C THR A 82 6.44 1.30 0.67
N TYR A 83 5.97 0.82 1.82
CA TYR A 83 5.17 -0.41 1.93
C TYR A 83 3.67 -0.18 2.17
N LEU A 84 3.28 0.99 2.67
CA LEU A 84 1.88 1.32 3.04
C LEU A 84 1.32 2.47 2.17
N ASP A 85 2.13 2.99 1.24
CA ASP A 85 1.94 4.18 0.39
C ASP A 85 1.70 5.52 1.12
N ASP A 86 1.64 5.50 2.46
CA ASP A 86 1.39 6.66 3.31
C ASP A 86 2.45 6.77 4.43
N PRO A 87 3.24 7.87 4.47
CA PRO A 87 4.25 8.07 5.50
C PRO A 87 3.66 8.21 6.90
N ARG A 88 2.37 8.59 7.04
CA ARG A 88 1.71 8.85 8.33
C ARG A 88 1.25 7.58 9.05
N LYS A 89 1.19 6.44 8.35
CA LYS A 89 0.82 5.14 8.92
C LYS A 89 1.88 4.49 9.79
N TRP A 90 3.01 5.16 10.03
CA TRP A 90 4.07 4.65 10.89
C TRP A 90 3.62 4.30 12.31
N LYS A 91 2.60 4.99 12.84
CA LYS A 91 2.02 4.70 14.16
C LYS A 91 1.30 3.35 14.18
N GLU A 92 0.58 3.04 13.11
CA GLU A 92 -0.12 1.76 12.94
C GLU A 92 0.88 0.61 12.75
N LEU A 93 1.99 0.89 12.06
CA LEU A 93 3.11 -0.05 11.90
C LEU A 93 3.75 -0.39 13.26
N LEU A 94 4.00 0.61 14.11
CA LEU A 94 4.52 0.39 15.47
C LEU A 94 3.57 -0.44 16.33
N LYS A 95 2.28 -0.09 16.30
CA LYS A 95 1.24 -0.84 17.03
C LYS A 95 1.19 -2.31 16.60
N SER A 96 1.35 -2.57 15.30
CA SER A 96 1.37 -3.94 14.75
C SER A 96 2.61 -4.74 15.19
N ASN A 97 3.71 -4.07 15.51
CA ASN A 97 4.95 -4.67 15.96
C ASN A 97 5.12 -4.64 17.48
N GLN A 98 4.14 -4.12 18.22
CA GLN A 98 4.18 -3.96 19.68
C GLN A 98 5.40 -3.13 20.14
N ILE A 99 5.74 -2.08 19.37
CA ILE A 99 6.86 -1.17 19.68
C ILE A 99 6.30 0.16 20.18
N ASP A 100 6.54 0.48 21.45
CA ASP A 100 5.99 1.68 22.07
C ASP A 100 6.78 2.96 21.74
N ASN A 101 8.10 2.86 21.57
CA ASN A 101 8.97 4.02 21.35
C ASN A 101 9.51 4.08 19.92
N PRO A 102 9.16 5.12 19.13
CA PRO A 102 9.58 5.27 17.73
C PRO A 102 11.09 5.40 17.52
N ASN A 103 11.82 5.88 18.53
CA ASN A 103 13.28 6.06 18.47
C ASN A 103 14.07 4.76 18.64
N LEU A 104 13.40 3.63 18.89
CA LEU A 104 14.04 2.32 19.07
C LEU A 104 14.30 1.56 17.77
N ILE A 105 13.86 2.10 16.62
CA ILE A 105 14.09 1.44 15.34
C ILE A 105 15.52 1.68 14.90
N ILE A 106 16.30 0.60 14.94
CA ILE A 106 17.71 0.58 14.52
C ILE A 106 17.90 -0.29 13.26
N PRO A 107 18.95 -0.01 12.46
CA PRO A 107 19.30 -0.86 11.32
C PRO A 107 19.50 -2.32 11.75
N GLY A 108 18.99 -3.26 10.94
CA GLY A 108 19.00 -4.70 11.21
C GLY A 108 17.77 -5.21 11.98
N MET A 109 16.92 -4.32 12.50
CA MET A 109 15.68 -4.73 13.16
C MET A 109 14.69 -5.32 12.15
N LYS A 110 14.00 -6.39 12.52
CA LYS A 110 12.93 -6.98 11.70
C LYS A 110 11.61 -6.32 12.05
N LEU A 111 10.89 -5.83 11.05
CA LEU A 111 9.54 -5.30 11.18
C LEU A 111 8.57 -6.17 10.42
N TRP A 112 7.49 -6.57 11.07
CA TRP A 112 6.35 -7.24 10.48
C TRP A 112 5.35 -6.21 9.95
N ILE A 113 4.98 -6.34 8.69
CA ILE A 113 3.98 -5.51 8.03
C ILE A 113 2.76 -6.39 7.77
N PRO A 114 1.65 -6.17 8.49
CA PRO A 114 0.39 -6.86 8.18
C PRO A 114 -0.07 -6.52 6.77
N LYS A 115 -0.60 -7.50 6.02
CA LYS A 115 -1.20 -7.29 4.70
C LYS A 115 -2.34 -6.26 4.73
N SER A 116 -3.10 -6.20 5.82
CA SER A 116 -4.16 -5.22 6.04
C SER A 116 -3.66 -3.77 6.09
N LEU A 117 -2.41 -3.58 6.51
CA LEU A 117 -1.76 -2.27 6.55
C LEU A 117 -1.07 -1.93 5.22
N GLY A 118 -0.64 -2.96 4.50
CA GLY A 118 0.06 -2.89 3.21
C GLY A 118 -0.72 -2.19 2.10
N LYS A 119 -0.06 -2.06 0.94
CA LYS A 119 -0.71 -1.52 -0.26
C LYS A 119 -1.95 -2.34 -0.59
N LYS A 120 -3.02 -1.64 -0.92
CA LYS A 120 -4.22 -2.27 -1.49
C LYS A 120 -4.00 -2.46 -3.00
N PRO A 121 -4.47 -3.58 -3.58
CA PRO A 121 -4.45 -3.74 -5.01
C PRO A 121 -5.33 -2.66 -5.67
N LEU A 122 -5.02 -2.29 -6.91
CA LEU A 122 -5.88 -1.42 -7.72
C LEU A 122 -7.11 -2.17 -8.19
N ALA A 123 -6.91 -3.44 -8.55
CA ALA A 123 -7.94 -4.34 -9.06
C ALA A 123 -7.67 -5.77 -8.65
N ASP A 124 -8.72 -6.58 -8.58
CA ASP A 124 -8.61 -8.02 -8.36
C ASP A 124 -9.12 -8.77 -9.59
N ILE A 125 -8.45 -9.85 -9.99
CA ILE A 125 -8.95 -10.75 -11.03
C ILE A 125 -10.20 -11.46 -10.52
N GLN A 126 -11.34 -11.21 -11.18
CA GLN A 126 -12.63 -11.81 -10.80
C GLN A 126 -12.86 -13.14 -11.50
N ARG A 127 -12.52 -13.21 -12.79
CA ARG A 127 -12.64 -14.41 -13.61
C ARG A 127 -11.64 -14.37 -14.74
N TYR A 128 -11.26 -15.54 -15.24
CA TYR A 128 -10.55 -15.69 -16.50
C TYR A 128 -10.90 -17.03 -17.14
N SER A 129 -10.71 -17.14 -18.44
CA SER A 129 -10.82 -18.40 -19.18
C SER A 129 -9.68 -18.50 -20.19
N GLY A 130 -9.30 -19.73 -20.55
CA GLY A 130 -8.14 -19.98 -21.41
C GLY A 130 -6.80 -19.70 -20.71
N LYS A 131 -5.80 -19.30 -21.49
CA LYS A 131 -4.46 -18.99 -21.00
C LYS A 131 -4.36 -17.49 -20.70
N THR A 132 -4.23 -17.18 -19.42
CA THR A 132 -4.04 -15.82 -18.89
C THR A 132 -2.84 -15.80 -17.95
N GLU A 133 -1.98 -14.81 -18.13
CA GLU A 133 -0.76 -14.67 -17.34
C GLU A 133 -0.66 -13.26 -16.74
N VAL A 134 -0.03 -13.18 -15.58
CA VAL A 134 0.20 -11.95 -14.82
C VAL A 134 1.71 -11.78 -14.60
N LEU A 135 2.19 -10.55 -14.73
CA LEU A 135 3.55 -10.17 -14.35
C LEU A 135 3.49 -9.21 -13.16
N LYS A 136 4.00 -9.65 -12.01
CA LYS A 136 4.05 -8.85 -10.76
C LYS A 136 5.25 -7.92 -10.72
N VAL A 137 5.28 -6.93 -11.61
CA VAL A 137 6.34 -5.89 -11.63
C VAL A 137 6.40 -5.14 -10.30
N SER A 138 5.25 -4.90 -9.67
CA SER A 138 5.14 -4.25 -8.35
C SER A 138 5.91 -4.99 -7.24
N GLN A 139 6.06 -6.30 -7.38
CA GLN A 139 6.77 -7.18 -6.45
C GLN A 139 8.19 -7.52 -6.94
N LYS A 140 8.69 -6.79 -7.95
CA LYS A 140 10.00 -7.01 -8.60
C LYS A 140 10.14 -8.41 -9.20
N GLN A 141 9.03 -9.04 -9.59
CA GLN A 141 9.07 -10.29 -10.33
C GLN A 141 9.33 -9.99 -11.81
N ALA A 142 10.17 -10.81 -12.45
CA ALA A 142 10.54 -10.68 -13.86
C ALA A 142 9.97 -11.80 -14.75
N VAL A 143 9.14 -12.67 -14.18
CA VAL A 143 8.61 -13.87 -14.85
C VAL A 143 7.09 -13.81 -14.84
N TRP A 144 6.50 -14.15 -15.97
CA TRP A 144 5.05 -14.31 -16.11
C TRP A 144 4.59 -15.58 -15.38
N SER A 145 3.54 -15.47 -14.58
CA SER A 145 2.88 -16.59 -13.91
C SER A 145 1.44 -16.72 -14.39
N GLY A 146 0.85 -17.91 -14.28
CA GLY A 146 -0.57 -18.10 -14.56
C GLY A 146 -1.44 -17.24 -13.62
N ALA A 147 -2.53 -16.69 -14.16
CA ALA A 147 -3.47 -15.89 -13.38
C ALA A 147 -4.21 -16.74 -12.35
N SER A 148 -4.56 -16.14 -11.22
CA SER A 148 -5.43 -16.72 -10.19
C SER A 148 -6.63 -15.82 -9.93
N VAL A 149 -7.76 -16.42 -9.54
CA VAL A 149 -8.93 -15.66 -9.10
C VAL A 149 -8.63 -15.01 -7.74
N GLU A 150 -9.18 -13.82 -7.48
CA GLU A 150 -8.88 -12.96 -6.33
C GLU A 150 -7.41 -12.49 -6.25
N GLU A 151 -6.67 -12.66 -7.33
CA GLU A 151 -5.31 -12.18 -7.42
C GLU A 151 -5.29 -10.65 -7.56
N GLY A 152 -4.75 -9.97 -6.55
CA GLY A 152 -4.65 -8.52 -6.52
C GLY A 152 -3.56 -7.98 -7.43
N LEU A 153 -3.92 -7.00 -8.25
CA LEU A 153 -3.08 -6.32 -9.23
C LEU A 153 -2.71 -4.92 -8.73
N TYR A 154 -1.43 -4.62 -8.71
CA TYR A 154 -0.88 -3.35 -8.24
C TYR A 154 -0.40 -2.50 -9.41
N ALA A 155 -0.09 -1.23 -9.13
CA ALA A 155 0.50 -0.34 -10.13
C ALA A 155 1.75 -0.99 -10.77
N LYS A 156 1.82 -0.91 -12.10
CA LYS A 156 2.80 -1.52 -13.02
C LYS A 156 2.65 -3.02 -13.24
N ASP A 157 1.78 -3.72 -12.52
CA ASP A 157 1.52 -5.11 -12.84
C ASP A 157 0.86 -5.22 -14.22
N GLU A 158 1.18 -6.29 -14.92
CA GLU A 158 0.69 -6.52 -16.28
C GLU A 158 -0.15 -7.78 -16.32
N VAL A 159 -1.17 -7.78 -17.17
CA VAL A 159 -2.03 -8.92 -17.45
C VAL A 159 -2.07 -9.14 -18.95
N ARG A 160 -1.89 -10.38 -19.40
CA ARG A 160 -2.02 -10.75 -20.81
C ARG A 160 -2.88 -11.99 -20.99
N THR A 161 -3.64 -11.98 -22.08
CA THR A 161 -4.44 -13.10 -22.57
C THR A 161 -3.87 -13.59 -23.89
N PHE A 162 -4.00 -14.89 -24.13
CA PHE A 162 -3.61 -15.50 -25.41
C PHE A 162 -4.86 -15.70 -26.29
N LYS A 163 -4.71 -16.45 -27.38
CA LYS A 163 -5.83 -16.85 -28.23
C LYS A 163 -6.91 -17.58 -27.43
N ASP A 164 -8.18 -17.38 -27.78
CA ASP A 164 -9.33 -18.06 -27.15
C ASP A 164 -9.34 -17.91 -25.61
N SER A 165 -8.87 -16.76 -25.11
CA SER A 165 -8.70 -16.49 -23.68
C SER A 165 -9.29 -15.12 -23.31
N GLU A 166 -9.80 -15.00 -22.09
CA GLU A 166 -10.38 -13.76 -21.57
C GLU A 166 -9.99 -13.58 -20.10
N ALA A 167 -10.02 -12.33 -19.62
CA ALA A 167 -9.89 -12.04 -18.21
C ALA A 167 -10.73 -10.82 -17.83
N GLN A 168 -11.33 -10.88 -16.65
CA GLN A 168 -12.08 -9.79 -16.07
C GLN A 168 -11.49 -9.43 -14.72
N PHE A 169 -11.32 -8.13 -14.49
CA PHE A 169 -10.84 -7.61 -13.22
C PHE A 169 -11.73 -6.46 -12.74
N LEU A 170 -11.91 -6.40 -11.42
CA LEU A 170 -12.73 -5.41 -10.72
C LEU A 170 -11.81 -4.44 -9.98
N PHE A 171 -11.89 -3.16 -10.32
CA PHE A 171 -11.16 -2.13 -9.60
C PHE A 171 -11.84 -1.87 -8.24
N LEU A 172 -11.05 -1.41 -7.25
CA LEU A 172 -11.59 -0.95 -5.96
C LEU A 172 -12.63 0.17 -6.11
N SER A 173 -12.60 0.91 -7.21
CA SER A 173 -13.58 1.94 -7.54
C SER A 173 -14.98 1.37 -7.84
N GLY A 174 -15.08 0.06 -8.10
CA GLY A 174 -16.27 -0.67 -8.55
C GLY A 174 -16.36 -0.84 -10.07
N SER A 175 -15.46 -0.21 -10.83
CA SER A 175 -15.38 -0.32 -12.28
C SER A 175 -14.90 -1.70 -12.70
N LYS A 176 -15.50 -2.22 -13.77
CA LYS A 176 -15.24 -3.57 -14.27
C LYS A 176 -14.60 -3.48 -15.65
N PHE A 177 -13.57 -4.27 -15.86
CA PHE A 177 -12.83 -4.30 -17.11
C PHE A 177 -12.68 -5.74 -17.57
N GLU A 178 -12.79 -5.94 -18.87
CA GLU A 178 -12.76 -7.25 -19.48
C GLU A 178 -11.88 -7.21 -20.72
N ILE A 179 -10.80 -7.98 -20.70
CA ILE A 179 -9.91 -8.14 -21.83
C ILE A 179 -10.21 -9.47 -22.53
N THR A 180 -10.20 -9.44 -23.85
CA THR A 180 -10.45 -10.61 -24.71
C THR A 180 -9.12 -11.15 -25.25
N GLU A 181 -9.15 -12.02 -26.26
CA GLU A 181 -7.97 -12.70 -26.75
C GLU A 181 -6.83 -11.75 -27.17
N ASN A 182 -5.60 -12.24 -27.07
CA ASN A 182 -4.38 -11.56 -27.51
C ASN A 182 -4.18 -10.15 -26.92
N SER A 183 -4.76 -9.89 -25.75
CA SER A 183 -4.74 -8.58 -25.12
C SER A 183 -3.60 -8.46 -24.11
N HIS A 184 -3.12 -7.23 -23.92
CA HIS A 184 -2.09 -6.91 -22.93
C HIS A 184 -2.40 -5.57 -22.28
N VAL A 185 -2.64 -5.62 -20.98
CA VAL A 185 -2.99 -4.48 -20.14
C VAL A 185 -1.94 -4.29 -19.06
N ILE A 186 -1.65 -3.01 -18.77
CA ILE A 186 -0.79 -2.58 -17.69
C ILE A 186 -1.63 -1.76 -16.72
N MET A 187 -1.56 -2.12 -15.44
CA MET A 187 -2.21 -1.36 -14.38
C MET A 187 -1.41 -0.10 -14.11
N GLU A 188 -2.03 1.06 -14.27
CA GLU A 188 -1.40 2.33 -13.94
C GLU A 188 -2.11 2.95 -12.74
N LYS A 189 -1.41 3.83 -12.02
CA LYS A 189 -2.03 4.60 -10.94
C LYS A 189 -1.82 6.08 -11.24
N GLY A 190 -2.84 6.90 -10.98
CA GLY A 190 -2.63 8.33 -10.77
C GLY A 190 -1.50 8.56 -9.75
N LYS A 191 -0.69 9.59 -9.95
CA LYS A 191 0.50 9.87 -9.12
C LYS A 191 0.13 10.18 -7.66
N SER A 192 -1.13 10.45 -7.39
CA SER A 192 -1.68 10.73 -6.07
C SER A 192 -3.06 10.10 -5.91
N ASP A 193 -3.54 10.00 -4.66
CA ASP A 193 -4.90 9.52 -4.39
C ASP A 193 -5.98 10.50 -4.90
N THR A 194 -5.60 11.69 -5.37
CA THR A 194 -6.50 12.67 -6.00
C THR A 194 -6.52 12.58 -7.53
N GLU A 195 -5.54 11.90 -8.12
CA GLU A 195 -5.49 11.66 -9.56
C GLU A 195 -6.39 10.48 -9.95
N PRO A 196 -6.83 10.44 -11.22
CA PRO A 196 -7.68 9.37 -11.70
C PRO A 196 -7.01 8.00 -11.71
N ASP A 197 -7.84 6.97 -11.63
CA ASP A 197 -7.40 5.61 -11.94
C ASP A 197 -7.04 5.55 -13.42
N GLU A 198 -5.92 4.91 -13.74
CA GLU A 198 -5.40 4.82 -15.09
C GLU A 198 -5.23 3.36 -15.49
N LEU A 199 -5.45 3.05 -16.76
CA LEU A 199 -5.15 1.75 -17.32
C LEU A 199 -4.52 1.95 -18.69
N TYR A 200 -3.49 1.17 -18.99
CA TYR A 200 -2.83 1.24 -20.29
C TYR A 200 -3.09 -0.04 -21.07
N LEU A 201 -3.75 0.08 -22.21
CA LEU A 201 -3.97 -1.02 -23.15
C LEU A 201 -2.89 -0.98 -24.22
N ARG A 202 -2.01 -1.98 -24.21
CA ARG A 202 -0.89 -2.06 -25.15
C ARG A 202 -1.30 -2.67 -26.49
N LYS A 203 -2.18 -3.66 -26.47
CA LYS A 203 -2.74 -4.34 -27.65
C LYS A 203 -3.98 -5.13 -27.29
N GLY A 204 -4.76 -5.51 -28.31
CA GLY A 204 -5.96 -6.33 -28.15
C GLY A 204 -7.17 -5.48 -27.80
N ARG A 205 -8.12 -6.06 -27.09
CA ARG A 205 -9.44 -5.45 -26.90
C ARG A 205 -9.88 -5.51 -25.44
N ILE A 206 -10.33 -4.36 -24.92
CA ILE A 206 -10.86 -4.18 -23.57
C ILE A 206 -12.27 -3.59 -23.62
N ARG A 207 -13.21 -4.22 -22.92
CA ARG A 207 -14.50 -3.59 -22.55
C ARG A 207 -14.37 -2.98 -21.17
N SER A 208 -14.78 -1.73 -21.04
CA SER A 208 -14.64 -0.93 -19.83
C SER A 208 -16.02 -0.45 -19.37
N ILE A 209 -16.44 -0.93 -18.20
CA ILE A 209 -17.69 -0.53 -17.55
C ILE A 209 -17.30 0.30 -16.32
N VAL A 210 -17.24 1.62 -16.51
CA VAL A 210 -16.85 2.56 -15.47
C VAL A 210 -18.08 2.94 -14.66
N GLN A 211 -18.03 2.79 -13.33
CA GLN A 211 -19.17 3.08 -12.46
C GLN A 211 -19.49 4.58 -12.41
N LYS A 212 -20.79 4.92 -12.48
CA LYS A 212 -21.30 6.26 -12.21
C LYS A 212 -21.36 6.46 -10.69
N LYS A 213 -20.76 7.53 -10.18
CA LYS A 213 -20.91 7.94 -8.77
C LYS A 213 -21.67 9.27 -8.72
N PRO A 214 -22.77 9.37 -7.96
CA PRO A 214 -23.59 10.59 -7.93
C PRO A 214 -22.90 11.80 -7.27
N SER A 215 -21.68 11.65 -6.76
CA SER A 215 -20.92 12.74 -6.14
C SER A 215 -20.30 13.67 -7.19
N SER A 216 -20.31 14.98 -6.94
CA SER A 216 -19.56 15.99 -7.69
C SER A 216 -18.05 15.72 -7.79
N ASN A 217 -17.52 14.86 -6.91
CA ASN A 217 -16.13 14.40 -6.87
C ASN A 217 -15.90 13.05 -7.55
N GLN A 218 -16.76 12.62 -8.50
CA GLN A 218 -16.51 11.40 -9.25
C GLN A 218 -15.15 11.52 -9.95
N ARG A 219 -14.21 10.65 -9.56
CA ARG A 219 -12.89 10.57 -10.19
C ARG A 219 -13.08 10.15 -11.64
N MET A 220 -12.43 10.88 -12.54
CA MET A 220 -12.31 10.44 -13.92
C MET A 220 -11.54 9.11 -13.97
N PHE A 221 -11.75 8.33 -15.02
CA PHE A 221 -10.93 7.18 -15.35
C PHE A 221 -10.22 7.48 -16.67
N LEU A 222 -8.93 7.11 -16.77
CA LEU A 222 -8.16 7.29 -17.98
C LEU A 222 -7.79 5.93 -18.58
N LEU A 223 -8.24 5.68 -19.81
CA LEU A 223 -7.71 4.57 -20.61
C LEU A 223 -6.68 5.13 -21.60
N LYS A 224 -5.44 4.68 -21.48
CA LYS A 224 -4.33 5.08 -22.34
C LYS A 224 -4.00 3.98 -23.34
N THR A 225 -3.62 4.40 -24.53
CA THR A 225 -3.07 3.57 -25.60
C THR A 225 -1.87 4.31 -26.19
N ASP A 226 -1.19 3.68 -27.14
CA ASP A 226 -0.11 4.34 -27.89
C ASP A 226 -0.59 5.49 -28.77
N SER A 227 -1.85 5.48 -29.21
CA SER A 227 -2.36 6.50 -30.13
C SER A 227 -3.28 7.52 -29.48
N ALA A 228 -3.89 7.21 -28.33
CA ALA A 228 -4.89 8.09 -27.71
C ALA A 228 -4.99 7.94 -26.19
N VAL A 229 -5.51 8.98 -25.55
CA VAL A 229 -5.99 8.98 -24.17
C VAL A 229 -7.50 9.17 -24.17
N SER A 230 -8.21 8.27 -23.49
CA SER A 230 -9.66 8.31 -23.33
C SER A 230 -10.02 8.70 -21.91
N GLU A 231 -10.69 9.85 -21.75
CA GLU A 231 -11.17 10.35 -20.46
C GLU A 231 -12.64 9.99 -20.27
N VAL A 232 -12.93 9.37 -19.13
CA VAL A 232 -14.20 8.67 -18.94
C VAL A 232 -14.82 9.00 -17.58
N LYS A 233 -16.12 9.26 -17.56
CA LYS A 233 -16.93 9.43 -16.34
C LYS A 233 -18.22 8.63 -16.45
N GLY A 234 -18.21 7.41 -15.94
CA GLY A 234 -19.42 6.59 -15.84
C GLY A 234 -19.96 6.17 -17.19
N THR A 235 -19.31 5.19 -17.83
CA THR A 235 -19.46 4.92 -19.27
C THR A 235 -19.23 3.44 -19.54
N ASP A 236 -19.97 2.86 -20.48
CA ASP A 236 -19.73 1.53 -21.05
C ASP A 236 -19.18 1.71 -22.47
N PHE A 237 -17.94 1.30 -22.68
CA PHE A 237 -17.25 1.47 -23.95
C PHE A 237 -16.28 0.32 -24.22
N LEU A 238 -16.02 0.08 -25.51
CA LEU A 238 -15.02 -0.85 -26.00
C LEU A 238 -13.83 -0.07 -26.55
N THR A 239 -12.63 -0.55 -26.30
CA THR A 239 -11.41 -0.05 -26.95
C THR A 239 -10.64 -1.22 -27.51
N GLU A 240 -10.19 -1.07 -28.75
CA GLU A 240 -9.39 -2.05 -29.46
C GLU A 240 -8.13 -1.38 -29.99
N VAL A 241 -6.99 -2.03 -29.76
CA VAL A 241 -5.68 -1.61 -30.25
C VAL A 241 -5.16 -2.70 -31.19
N ASP A 242 -5.00 -2.34 -32.46
CA ASP A 242 -4.52 -3.25 -33.50
C ASP A 242 -2.99 -3.48 -33.40
N SER A 243 -2.45 -4.34 -34.28
CA SER A 243 -1.00 -4.63 -34.33
C SER A 243 -0.13 -3.44 -34.71
N SER A 244 -0.71 -2.41 -35.34
CA SER A 244 -0.03 -1.18 -35.74
C SER A 244 -0.07 -0.12 -34.62
N GLY A 245 -0.80 -0.39 -33.53
CA GLY A 245 -1.01 0.54 -32.42
C GLY A 245 -2.09 1.58 -32.70
N ASN A 246 -2.94 1.36 -33.71
CA ASN A 246 -4.11 2.21 -33.94
C ASN A 246 -5.22 1.82 -32.97
N THR A 247 -6.02 2.81 -32.57
CA THR A 247 -7.05 2.63 -31.56
C THR A 247 -8.43 2.86 -32.18
N THR A 248 -9.34 1.91 -31.97
CA THR A 248 -10.77 2.10 -32.21
C THR A 248 -11.47 2.17 -30.86
N LEU A 249 -12.26 3.22 -30.65
CA LEU A 249 -13.10 3.37 -29.45
C LEU A 249 -14.57 3.40 -29.83
N SER A 250 -15.37 2.54 -29.20
CA SER A 250 -16.81 2.42 -29.40
C SER A 250 -17.55 2.70 -28.10
N CYS A 251 -18.42 3.71 -28.09
CA CYS A 251 -19.17 4.11 -26.89
C CYS A 251 -20.58 3.52 -26.94
N TYR A 252 -20.93 2.67 -25.98
CA TYR A 252 -22.26 2.06 -25.89
C TYR A 252 -23.20 2.85 -24.98
N GLU A 253 -22.69 3.35 -23.85
CA GLU A 253 -23.47 4.17 -22.91
C GLU A 253 -22.61 5.27 -22.30
N GLY A 254 -23.11 6.51 -22.25
CA GLY A 254 -22.43 7.68 -21.71
C GLY A 254 -21.66 8.47 -22.76
N LEU A 255 -20.53 9.04 -22.35
CA LEU A 255 -19.69 9.93 -23.15
C LEU A 255 -18.21 9.65 -22.85
N VAL A 256 -17.40 9.51 -23.90
CA VAL A 256 -15.94 9.42 -23.80
C VAL A 256 -15.30 10.62 -24.51
N ALA A 257 -14.39 11.32 -23.85
CA ALA A 257 -13.53 12.30 -24.51
C ALA A 257 -12.24 11.60 -24.96
N VAL A 258 -12.03 11.48 -26.27
CA VAL A 258 -10.85 10.84 -26.86
C VAL A 258 -9.90 11.91 -27.36
N THR A 259 -8.68 11.92 -26.86
CA THR A 259 -7.66 12.92 -27.20
C THR A 259 -6.45 12.25 -27.84
N ALA A 260 -6.02 12.77 -28.99
CA ALA A 260 -4.77 12.42 -29.67
C ALA A 260 -4.27 13.62 -30.48
N GLU A 261 -2.95 13.78 -30.60
CA GLU A 261 -2.32 14.90 -31.34
C GLU A 261 -2.91 16.29 -30.98
N ASN A 262 -3.16 16.52 -29.69
CA ASN A 262 -3.79 17.74 -29.14
C ASN A 262 -5.22 18.04 -29.65
N VAL A 263 -5.88 17.06 -30.29
CA VAL A 263 -7.26 17.15 -30.74
C VAL A 263 -8.12 16.22 -29.90
N THR A 264 -9.17 16.78 -29.30
CA THR A 264 -10.15 16.04 -28.52
C THR A 264 -11.46 15.90 -29.29
N VAL A 265 -11.99 14.68 -29.32
CA VAL A 265 -13.29 14.34 -29.90
C VAL A 265 -14.15 13.68 -28.82
N ASN A 266 -15.38 14.17 -28.69
CA ASN A 266 -16.39 13.60 -27.80
C ASN A 266 -17.16 12.50 -28.52
N VAL A 267 -17.10 11.27 -28.00
CA VAL A 267 -17.76 10.09 -28.53
C VAL A 267 -18.94 9.73 -27.64
N SER A 268 -20.13 10.12 -28.10
CA SER A 268 -21.40 9.83 -27.43
C SER A 268 -21.84 8.38 -27.64
N SER A 269 -22.79 7.92 -26.84
CA SER A 269 -23.42 6.60 -27.00
C SER A 269 -23.91 6.37 -28.44
N GLY A 270 -23.65 5.19 -28.99
CA GLY A 270 -24.00 4.85 -30.37
C GLY A 270 -22.97 5.29 -31.42
N PHE A 271 -21.87 5.91 -31.01
CA PHE A 271 -20.80 6.33 -31.90
C PHE A 271 -19.46 5.64 -31.57
N ALA A 272 -18.58 5.64 -32.57
CA ALA A 272 -17.19 5.26 -32.46
C ALA A 272 -16.28 6.35 -33.04
N THR A 273 -15.01 6.30 -32.66
CA THR A 273 -13.93 7.02 -33.33
C THR A 273 -12.76 6.08 -33.59
N TYR A 274 -11.94 6.44 -34.56
CA TYR A 274 -10.71 5.75 -34.91
C TYR A 274 -9.54 6.73 -34.82
N VAL A 275 -8.45 6.27 -34.24
CA VAL A 275 -7.22 7.04 -34.04
C VAL A 275 -6.04 6.25 -34.58
N GLU A 276 -5.53 6.68 -35.73
CA GLU A 276 -4.28 6.19 -36.27
C GLU A 276 -3.11 6.73 -35.44
N LYS A 277 -2.11 5.90 -35.17
CA LYS A 277 -0.96 6.30 -34.33
C LYS A 277 -0.25 7.53 -34.93
N GLY A 278 -0.11 8.59 -34.12
CA GLY A 278 0.49 9.85 -34.53
C GLY A 278 -0.44 10.78 -35.34
N LYS A 279 -1.75 10.50 -35.36
CA LYS A 279 -2.77 11.35 -36.02
C LYS A 279 -3.90 11.71 -35.06
N PRO A 280 -4.61 12.83 -35.30
CA PRO A 280 -5.76 13.21 -34.49
C PRO A 280 -6.92 12.21 -34.67
N PRO A 281 -7.87 12.14 -33.71
CA PRO A 281 -9.03 11.28 -33.82
C PRO A 281 -9.92 11.66 -35.00
N LEU A 282 -10.49 10.67 -35.68
CA LEU A 282 -11.53 10.93 -36.67
C LEU A 282 -12.79 11.48 -35.99
N LYS A 283 -13.58 12.24 -36.75
CA LYS A 283 -14.92 12.64 -36.30
C LYS A 283 -15.75 11.39 -35.97
N PRO A 284 -16.59 11.42 -34.92
CA PRO A 284 -17.35 10.26 -34.53
C PRO A 284 -18.26 9.77 -35.66
N PHE A 285 -18.32 8.47 -35.85
CA PHE A 285 -19.19 7.78 -36.81
C PHE A 285 -20.09 6.80 -36.08
N THR A 286 -21.25 6.48 -36.65
CA THR A 286 -22.24 5.61 -36.01
C THR A 286 -21.74 4.18 -35.90
N LEU A 287 -22.02 3.53 -34.78
CA LEU A 287 -21.78 2.11 -34.61
C LEU A 287 -22.66 1.30 -35.59
N PRO A 288 -22.15 0.17 -36.11
CA PRO A 288 -22.98 -0.75 -36.87
C PRO A 288 -24.06 -1.35 -35.96
N ASP A 289 -25.21 -1.69 -36.54
CA ASP A 289 -26.26 -2.40 -35.82
C ASP A 289 -25.72 -3.72 -35.25
N PRO A 290 -26.16 -4.14 -34.05
CA PRO A 290 -25.81 -5.43 -33.50
C PRO A 290 -26.14 -6.55 -34.51
N PRO A 291 -25.31 -7.60 -34.60
CA PRO A 291 -25.65 -8.75 -35.42
C PRO A 291 -26.99 -9.33 -34.96
N LYS A 292 -27.89 -9.58 -35.90
CA LYS A 292 -29.16 -10.23 -35.60
C LYS A 292 -28.88 -11.62 -35.03
N PRO A 293 -29.54 -12.04 -33.94
CA PRO A 293 -29.46 -13.43 -33.48
C PRO A 293 -29.80 -14.36 -34.65
N LYS A 294 -29.07 -15.48 -34.77
CA LYS A 294 -29.52 -16.54 -35.67
C LYS A 294 -30.84 -17.05 -35.11
N GLU A 295 -31.92 -16.93 -35.87
CA GLU A 295 -33.17 -17.63 -35.56
C GLU A 295 -32.84 -19.14 -35.53
N GLU A 296 -33.07 -19.79 -34.39
CA GLU A 296 -32.87 -21.23 -34.18
C GLU A 296 -33.97 -22.07 -34.85
#